data_AF-A0A2D9LX71-F1
#
_entry.id   AF-A0A2D9LX71-F1
#
_cell.length_a   1.000
_cell.length_b   1.000
_cell.length_c   1.000
_cell.angle_alpha   90.00
_cell.angle_beta   90.00
_cell.angle_gamma   90.00
#
_symmetry.space_group_name_H-M   'P 1'
#
loop_
_entity.id
_entity.type
_entity.pdbx_description
1 polymer ?
#
loop_
_entity_poly.entity_id
_entity_poly.type
_entity_poly.pdbx_seq_one_letter_code
_entity_poly.pdbx_strand_id
1 'polypeptide(L)' 'MRGRTIFGKHFLLMIEPHSKWMLAKFSEALPLKTECLPDHVFESIESAEKFVFDLRWADLFGQEPSRTKR' A
#
# COMPACT_ATOMS: atom_id res chain seq x y z
N MET A 1 0.67 -9.64 -2.36
CA MET A 1 1.69 -10.61 -2.82
C MET A 1 2.63 -10.00 -3.85
N ARG A 2 3.91 -10.42 -3.87
CA ARG A 2 4.95 -9.80 -4.72
C ARG A 2 4.78 -10.13 -6.22
N GLY A 3 4.30 -11.32 -6.60
CA GLY A 3 4.15 -11.78 -7.99
C GLY A 3 2.90 -11.33 -8.75
N ARG A 4 2.04 -10.47 -8.18
CA ARG A 4 0.85 -9.96 -8.89
C ARG A 4 1.22 -8.93 -9.97
N THR A 5 0.31 -8.79 -10.95
CA THR A 5 0.31 -7.73 -11.97
C THR A 5 0.54 -6.35 -11.36
N ILE A 6 1.12 -5.45 -12.15
CA ILE A 6 1.46 -4.10 -11.71
C ILE A 6 0.24 -3.18 -11.63
N PHE A 7 -0.80 -3.40 -12.46
CA PHE A 7 -2.01 -2.59 -12.44
C PHE A 7 -2.72 -2.68 -11.07
N GLY A 8 -3.15 -1.52 -10.55
CA GLY A 8 -3.78 -1.41 -9.23
C GLY A 8 -2.86 -1.73 -8.03
N LYS A 9 -1.58 -2.05 -8.27
CA LYS A 9 -0.69 -2.58 -7.23
C LYS A 9 -0.23 -1.45 -6.29
N HIS A 10 -0.55 -1.62 -5.02
CA HIS A 10 -0.05 -0.76 -3.94
C HIS A 10 1.47 -0.88 -3.76
N PHE A 11 2.13 0.24 -3.56
CA PHE A 11 3.55 0.38 -3.22
C PHE A 11 3.78 1.58 -2.30
N LEU A 12 4.98 1.66 -1.71
CA LEU A 12 5.38 2.77 -0.85
C LEU A 12 6.29 3.72 -1.61
N LEU A 13 5.88 4.98 -1.69
CA LEU A 13 6.69 6.07 -2.22
C LEU A 13 7.43 6.75 -1.05
N MET A 14 8.76 6.74 -1.08
CA MET A 14 9.55 7.50 -0.11
C MET A 14 9.47 8.99 -0.46
N ILE A 15 8.88 9.78 0.44
CA ILE A 15 8.71 11.23 0.25
C ILE A 15 9.74 12.04 1.03
N GLU A 16 10.27 11.47 2.12
CA GLU A 16 11.45 11.96 2.82
C GLU A 16 12.41 10.79 3.08
N PRO A 17 13.73 10.95 2.80
CA PRO A 17 14.69 9.87 2.95
C PRO A 17 14.68 9.23 4.34
N HIS A 18 14.43 7.94 4.40
CA HIS A 18 14.47 7.13 5.62
C HIS A 18 13.52 7.56 6.76
N SER A 19 12.62 8.52 6.52
CA SER A 19 11.75 9.07 7.57
C SER A 19 10.27 9.07 7.18
N LYS A 20 9.91 9.23 5.90
CA LYS A 20 8.50 9.27 5.49
C LYS A 20 8.20 8.50 4.23
N TRP A 21 7.12 7.73 4.30
CA TRP A 21 6.58 6.95 3.21
C TRP A 21 5.12 7.32 2.98
N MET A 22 4.74 7.47 1.73
CA MET A 22 3.36 7.66 1.30
C MET A 22 2.87 6.41 0.57
N LEU A 23 1.63 6.02 0.82
CA LEU A 23 1.01 4.98 0.00
C LEU A 23 0.74 5.50 -1.40
N ALA A 24 1.07 4.68 -2.40
CA ALA A 24 0.72 4.92 -3.78
C ALA A 24 0.22 3.62 -4.41
N LYS A 25 -0.46 3.73 -5.54
CA LYS A 25 -0.83 2.60 -6.38
C LYS A 25 -0.59 2.92 -7.85
N PHE A 26 -0.40 1.90 -8.65
CA PHE A 26 -0.45 2.06 -10.09
C PHE A 26 -1.89 2.14 -10.58
N SER A 27 -2.11 2.82 -11.71
CA SER A 27 -3.41 2.84 -12.40
C SER A 27 -3.88 1.44 -12.78
N GLU A 28 -5.19 1.28 -12.98
CA GLU A 28 -5.82 0.02 -13.43
C GLU A 28 -5.67 -0.23 -14.94
N ALA A 29 -5.26 0.79 -15.69
CA ALA A 29 -5.17 0.76 -17.15
C ALA A 29 -3.93 1.49 -17.67
N LEU A 30 -3.66 1.31 -18.97
CA LEU A 30 -2.63 2.05 -19.69
C LEU A 30 -3.10 3.47 -20.05
N PRO A 31 -2.18 4.46 -20.11
CA PRO A 31 -0.78 4.36 -19.72
C PRO A 31 -0.63 4.17 -18.21
N LEU A 32 0.42 3.44 -17.79
CA LEU A 32 0.68 3.17 -16.39
C LEU A 32 1.00 4.50 -15.67
N LYS A 33 0.12 4.90 -14.74
CA LYS A 33 0.29 6.11 -13.92
C LYS A 33 0.48 5.72 -12.47
N THR A 34 1.09 6.63 -11.72
CA THR A 34 1.16 6.56 -10.26
C THR A 34 0.06 7.44 -9.68
N GLU A 35 -0.74 6.85 -8.80
CA GLU A 35 -1.75 7.53 -8.01
C GLU A 35 -1.27 7.57 -6.55
N CYS A 36 -1.01 8.77 -6.04
CA CYS A 36 -0.61 8.98 -4.65
C CYS A 36 -1.85 9.05 -3.75
N LEU A 37 -1.76 8.47 -2.56
CA LEU A 37 -2.81 8.53 -1.54
C LEU A 37 -2.29 9.38 -0.36
N PRO A 38 -2.47 10.71 -0.39
CA PRO A 38 -1.85 11.62 0.57
C PRO A 38 -2.37 11.46 2.01
N ASP A 39 -3.54 10.87 2.20
CA ASP A 39 -4.12 10.57 3.51
C ASP A 39 -3.41 9.40 4.22
N HIS A 40 -2.47 8.73 3.55
CA HIS A 40 -1.73 7.57 4.06
C HIS A 40 -0.22 7.84 4.04
N VAL A 41 0.23 8.64 5.02
CA VAL A 41 1.65 8.92 5.27
C VAL A 41 2.09 8.22 6.55
N PHE A 42 3.27 7.61 6.52
CA PHE A 42 3.85 6.84 7.60
C PHE A 42 5.23 7.37 7.94
N GLU A 43 5.55 7.43 9.23
CA GLU A 43 6.87 7.85 9.74
C GLU A 43 7.83 6.67 10.01
N SER A 44 7.37 5.44 9.75
CA SER A 44 8.15 4.20 9.90
C SER A 44 7.84 3.25 8.75
N ILE A 45 8.89 2.62 8.21
CA ILE A 45 8.76 1.64 7.13
C ILE A 45 7.98 0.41 7.58
N GLU A 46 8.14 -0.01 8.83
CA GLU A 46 7.45 -1.15 9.43
C GLU A 46 5.94 -0.92 9.46
N SER A 47 5.52 0.28 9.87
CA SER A 47 4.11 0.68 9.90
C SER A 47 3.51 0.71 8.48
N ALA A 48 4.27 1.25 7.54
CA ALA A 48 3.87 1.33 6.14
C ALA A 48 3.74 -0.06 5.48
N GLU A 49 4.70 -0.95 5.72
CA GLU A 49 4.67 -2.33 5.20
C GLU A 49 3.52 -3.13 5.81
N LYS A 50 3.26 -2.97 7.12
CA LYS A 50 2.13 -3.61 7.78
C LYS A 50 0.80 -3.17 7.19
N PHE A 51 0.64 -1.87 6.91
CA PHE A 51 -0.57 -1.35 6.28
C PHE A 51 -0.78 -1.94 4.87
N VAL A 52 0.28 -1.97 4.05
CA VAL A 52 0.23 -2.58 2.71
C VAL A 52 -0.09 -4.08 2.79
N PHE A 53 0.43 -4.78 3.80
CA PHE A 53 0.09 -6.18 4.04
C PHE A 53 -1.40 -6.33 4.36
N ASP A 54 -1.95 -5.53 5.27
CA ASP A 54 -3.36 -5.58 5.66
C ASP A 54 -4.29 -5.31 4.49
N LEU A 55 -4.01 -4.27 3.69
CA LEU A 55 -4.75 -3.98 2.46
C LEU A 55 -4.77 -5.17 1.50
N ARG A 56 -3.60 -5.77 1.26
CA ARG A 56 -3.47 -6.90 0.33
C ARG A 56 -4.14 -8.16 0.87
N TRP A 57 -4.14 -8.33 2.19
CA TRP A 57 -4.83 -9.42 2.84
C TRP A 57 -6.34 -9.24 2.74
N ALA A 58 -6.85 -8.03 2.98
CA ALA A 58 -8.26 -7.71 2.84
C ALA A 58 -8.75 -7.91 1.40
N ASP A 59 -7.96 -7.51 0.40
CA ASP A 59 -8.27 -7.75 -1.02
C ASP A 59 -8.32 -9.25 -1.39
N LEU A 60 -7.49 -10.08 -0.75
CA LEU A 60 -7.43 -11.52 -1.01
C LEU A 60 -8.49 -12.32 -0.25
N PHE A 61 -8.80 -11.92 0.99
CA PHE A 61 -9.52 -12.74 1.95
C PHE A 61 -10.74 -12.05 2.56
N GLY A 62 -11.03 -10.80 2.17
CA GLY A 62 -12.20 -10.04 2.60
C GLY A 62 -12.16 -9.48 4.03
N GLN A 63 -11.05 -9.63 4.76
CA GLN A 63 -10.92 -9.16 6.15
C GLN A 63 -9.53 -8.58 6.42
N GLU A 64 -9.39 -7.59 7.30
CA GLU A 64 -8.07 -7.09 7.72
C GLU A 64 -7.56 -7.90 8.93
N PRO A 65 -6.36 -8.48 8.89
CA PRO A 65 -5.87 -9.29 10.01
C PRO A 65 -5.61 -8.45 11.27
N SER A 66 -5.35 -7.15 11.12
CA SER A 66 -5.21 -6.20 12.24
C SER A 66 -6.55 -5.79 12.88
N ARG A 67 -7.69 -6.02 12.21
CA ARG A 67 -9.02 -5.61 12.68
C ARG A 67 -9.78 -6.75 13.37
N THR A 68 -9.22 -7.96 13.39
CA THR A 68 -9.71 -9.10 14.18
C THR A 68 -9.33 -8.95 15.66
N LYS A 69 -9.89 -7.95 16.31
CA LYS A 69 -10.11 -7.94 17.77
C LYS A 69 -11.48 -7.33 18.03
N ARG A 70 -12.50 -8.18 18.08
CA ARG A 70 -13.72 -7.99 18.86
C ARG A 70 -14.36 -9.33 19.13
#